data_AF-A0A1Q6YQG3-F1
#
_entry.id   AF-A0A1Q6YQG3-F1
#
_cell.length_a   1.000
_cell.length_b   1.000
_cell.length_c   1.000
_cell.angle_alpha   90.00
_cell.angle_beta   90.00
_cell.angle_gamma   90.00
#
_symmetry.space_group_name_H-M   'P 1'
#
loop_
_entity.id
_entity.type
_entity.pdbx_description
1 polymer ?
#
loop_
_entity_poly.entity_id
_entity_poly.type
_entity_poly.pdbx_seq_one_letter_code
_entity_poly.pdbx_strand_id
1 'polypeptide(L)'
;MGAKGEALAKQFEGKVQEATAVVEKLSDADWKKTTSAEKWTVGVVAHHVAMSHEGITRIIKTVSTGQSVPNFTMDMLNAMNAQHAKDHANCTKAETVALHKKNAAAATAVVRGLSDIEMGKTGTVLAGMPSMSVEQIVSGILINHIDEHLGSIRATIGR
;
A
#
# COMPACT_ATOMS: atom_id res chain seq x y z
N MET A 1 1.78 -14.64 18.10
CA MET A 1 2.80 -13.89 17.34
C MET A 1 3.81 -14.89 16.80
N GLY A 2 3.93 -14.98 15.47
CA GLY A 2 4.94 -15.81 14.80
C GLY A 2 6.20 -15.01 14.47
N ALA A 3 7.33 -15.68 14.29
CA ALA A 3 8.59 -15.01 13.96
C ALA A 3 8.53 -14.28 12.61
N LYS A 4 7.74 -14.80 11.66
CA LYS A 4 7.56 -14.19 10.33
C LYS A 4 6.81 -12.87 10.38
N GLY A 5 5.75 -12.80 11.21
CA GLY A 5 4.95 -11.59 11.41
C GLY A 5 5.78 -10.41 11.91
N GLU A 6 6.64 -10.66 12.90
CA GLU A 6 7.53 -9.62 13.44
C GLU A 6 8.55 -9.14 12.39
N ALA A 7 9.19 -10.07 11.67
CA ALA A 7 10.19 -9.71 10.66
C ALA A 7 9.60 -8.87 9.52
N LEU A 8 8.44 -9.26 8.99
CA LEU A 8 7.76 -8.53 7.92
C LEU A 8 7.20 -7.19 8.41
N ALA A 9 6.67 -7.12 9.63
CA ALA A 9 6.23 -5.87 10.23
C ALA A 9 7.38 -4.86 10.34
N LYS A 10 8.56 -5.31 10.80
CA LYS A 10 9.76 -4.47 10.88
C LYS A 10 10.23 -3.99 9.49
N GLN A 11 10.17 -4.86 8.48
CA GLN A 11 10.50 -4.49 7.10
C GLN A 11 9.53 -3.41 6.59
N PHE A 12 8.22 -3.61 6.80
CA PHE A 12 7.19 -2.67 6.41
C PHE A 12 7.35 -1.31 7.12
N GLU A 13 7.59 -1.30 8.43
CA GLU A 13 7.86 -0.07 9.21
C GLU A 13 9.05 0.71 8.63
N GLY A 14 10.13 0.02 8.24
CA GLY A 14 11.27 0.66 7.58
C GLY A 14 10.88 1.37 6.28
N LYS A 15 10.07 0.72 5.44
CA LYS A 15 9.56 1.30 4.18
C LYS A 15 8.61 2.47 4.41
N VAL A 16 7.75 2.37 5.42
CA VAL A 16 6.85 3.46 5.84
C VAL A 16 7.65 4.68 6.31
N GLN A 17 8.70 4.47 7.11
CA GLN A 17 9.57 5.55 7.58
C GLN A 17 10.29 6.24 6.40
N GLU A 18 10.82 5.45 5.46
CA GLU A 18 11.45 5.96 4.24
C GLU A 18 10.47 6.79 3.40
N ALA A 19 9.29 6.24 3.11
CA ALA A 19 8.26 6.92 2.33
C ALA A 19 7.81 8.22 3.00
N THR A 20 7.57 8.19 4.31
CA THR A 20 7.23 9.37 5.11
C THR A 20 8.30 10.45 4.99
N ALA A 21 9.57 10.09 5.17
CA ALA A 21 10.69 11.04 5.12
C ALA A 21 10.86 11.69 3.74
N VAL A 22 10.58 10.95 2.65
CA VAL A 22 10.55 11.51 1.29
C VAL A 22 9.38 12.48 1.15
N VAL A 23 8.17 12.03 1.48
CA VAL A 23 6.93 12.80 1.29
C VAL A 23 6.98 14.13 2.06
N GLU A 24 7.44 14.12 3.32
CA GLU A 24 7.52 15.33 4.16
C GLU A 24 8.43 16.42 3.54
N LYS A 25 9.48 16.01 2.82
CA LYS A 25 10.47 16.90 2.17
C LYS A 25 10.03 17.43 0.81
N LEU A 26 8.91 16.96 0.26
CA LEU A 26 8.42 17.45 -1.03
C LEU A 26 7.98 18.91 -0.94
N SER A 27 8.38 19.71 -1.92
CA SER A 27 7.89 21.08 -2.10
C SER A 27 6.49 21.09 -2.71
N ASP A 28 5.80 22.24 -2.65
CA ASP A 28 4.50 22.40 -3.31
C ASP A 28 4.61 22.26 -4.85
N ALA A 29 5.77 22.61 -5.41
CA ALA A 29 6.05 22.42 -6.83
C ALA A 29 6.20 20.92 -7.16
N ASP A 30 6.93 20.16 -6.34
CA ASP A 30 7.06 18.71 -6.50
C ASP A 30 5.72 18.00 -6.35
N TRP A 31 4.90 18.41 -5.38
CA TRP A 31 3.58 17.85 -5.10
C TRP A 31 2.65 17.89 -6.32
N LYS A 32 2.78 18.93 -7.14
CA LYS A 32 1.95 19.18 -8.33
C LYS A 32 2.51 18.56 -9.62
N LYS A 33 3.73 18.00 -9.62
CA LYS A 33 4.27 17.32 -10.80
C LYS A 33 3.45 16.08 -11.12
N THR A 34 3.29 15.77 -12.40
CA THR A 34 2.59 14.57 -12.87
C THR A 34 3.58 13.44 -13.12
N THR A 35 3.31 12.28 -12.54
CA THR A 35 4.10 11.07 -12.72
C THR A 35 3.94 10.49 -14.13
N SER A 36 4.98 9.83 -14.64
CA SER A 36 4.94 9.21 -15.96
C SER A 36 4.20 7.88 -15.99
N ALA A 37 4.23 7.12 -14.88
CA ALA A 37 3.63 5.79 -14.81
C ALA A 37 2.12 5.85 -14.51
N GLU A 38 1.74 6.51 -13.41
CA GLU A 38 0.35 6.57 -12.95
C GLU A 38 -0.46 7.66 -13.68
N LYS A 39 0.22 8.66 -14.27
CA LYS A 39 -0.41 9.86 -14.86
C LYS A 39 -1.20 10.68 -13.84
N TRP A 40 -0.87 10.54 -12.57
CA TRP A 40 -1.43 11.35 -11.47
C TRP A 40 -0.38 12.32 -10.93
N THR A 41 -0.82 13.34 -10.20
CA THR A 41 0.12 14.20 -9.49
C THR A 41 0.86 13.40 -8.43
N VAL A 42 2.08 13.80 -8.09
CA VAL A 42 2.87 13.21 -6.99
C VAL A 42 2.05 13.17 -5.70
N GLY A 43 1.28 14.22 -5.42
CA GLY A 43 0.38 14.26 -4.27
C GLY A 43 -0.66 13.15 -4.26
N VAL A 44 -1.31 12.91 -5.40
CA VAL A 44 -2.31 11.83 -5.56
C VAL A 44 -1.66 10.46 -5.42
N VAL A 45 -0.46 10.24 -5.98
CA VAL A 45 0.27 8.97 -5.81
C VAL A 45 0.63 8.73 -4.35
N ALA A 46 1.11 9.76 -3.64
CA ALA A 46 1.42 9.65 -2.21
C ALA A 46 0.15 9.37 -1.37
N HIS A 47 -0.96 10.03 -1.69
CA HIS A 47 -2.25 9.79 -1.03
C HIS A 47 -2.80 8.38 -1.33
N HIS A 48 -2.61 7.89 -2.54
CA HIS A 48 -2.94 6.51 -2.91
C HIS A 48 -2.18 5.51 -2.03
N VAL A 49 -0.87 5.67 -1.86
CA VAL A 49 -0.09 4.82 -0.94
C VAL A 49 -0.63 4.88 0.49
N ALA A 50 -0.95 6.08 0.99
CA ALA A 50 -1.51 6.26 2.33
C ALA A 50 -2.84 5.51 2.54
N MET A 51 -3.73 5.51 1.54
CA MET A 51 -5.02 4.83 1.59
C MET A 51 -4.88 3.31 1.38
N SER A 52 -4.03 2.88 0.44
CA SER A 52 -3.87 1.48 0.04
C SER A 52 -3.45 0.56 1.18
N HIS A 53 -2.71 1.05 2.19
CA HIS A 53 -2.41 0.31 3.42
C HIS A 53 -3.66 -0.33 4.03
N GLU A 54 -4.75 0.42 4.11
CA GLU A 54 -6.00 -0.06 4.70
C GLU A 54 -6.67 -1.12 3.82
N GLY A 55 -6.74 -0.86 2.51
CA GLY A 55 -7.30 -1.80 1.53
C GLY A 55 -6.57 -3.14 1.51
N ILE A 56 -5.24 -3.10 1.43
CA ILE A 56 -4.38 -4.29 1.41
C ILE A 56 -4.47 -5.01 2.77
N THR A 57 -4.54 -4.29 3.89
CA THR A 57 -4.74 -4.89 5.22
C THR A 57 -6.07 -5.65 5.32
N ARG A 58 -7.14 -5.18 4.69
CA ARG A 58 -8.41 -5.93 4.64
C ARG A 58 -8.24 -7.25 3.87
N ILE A 59 -7.50 -7.25 2.77
CA ILE A 59 -7.19 -8.46 2.00
C ILE A 59 -6.39 -9.44 2.87
N ILE A 60 -5.34 -8.96 3.55
CA ILE A 60 -4.52 -9.76 4.48
C ILE A 60 -5.41 -10.44 5.53
N LYS A 61 -6.31 -9.69 6.16
CA LYS A 61 -7.25 -10.24 7.15
C LYS A 61 -8.14 -11.32 6.56
N THR A 62 -8.73 -11.09 5.39
CA THR A 62 -9.58 -12.08 4.71
C THR A 62 -8.81 -13.36 4.38
N VAL A 63 -7.59 -13.25 3.84
CA VAL A 63 -6.82 -14.45 3.49
C VAL A 63 -6.29 -15.17 4.74
N SER A 64 -6.00 -14.44 5.82
CA SER A 64 -5.59 -15.02 7.11
C SER A 64 -6.68 -15.87 7.80
N THR A 65 -7.95 -15.74 7.38
CA THR A 65 -9.03 -16.64 7.84
C THR A 65 -9.21 -17.86 6.93
N GLY A 66 -8.46 -17.94 5.82
CA GLY A 66 -8.58 -19.00 4.80
C GLY A 66 -9.61 -18.67 3.72
N GLN A 67 -10.06 -17.41 3.64
CA GLN A 67 -11.01 -16.95 2.63
C GLN A 67 -10.29 -16.33 1.42
N SER A 68 -11.02 -16.19 0.31
CA SER A 68 -10.56 -15.50 -0.89
C SER A 68 -11.38 -14.22 -1.13
N VAL A 69 -10.91 -13.38 -2.05
CA VAL A 69 -11.63 -12.21 -2.59
C VAL A 69 -11.98 -12.46 -4.07
N PRO A 70 -12.74 -13.53 -4.39
CA PRO A 70 -12.82 -14.08 -5.76
C PRO A 70 -13.48 -13.16 -6.79
N ASN A 71 -14.26 -12.18 -6.34
CA ASN A 71 -15.00 -11.27 -7.21
C ASN A 71 -14.25 -9.94 -7.46
N PHE A 72 -13.07 -9.74 -6.87
CA PHE A 72 -12.30 -8.53 -7.09
C PHE A 72 -11.48 -8.66 -8.37
N THR A 73 -11.85 -7.92 -9.42
CA THR A 73 -11.19 -8.00 -10.73
C THR A 73 -10.15 -6.89 -10.90
N MET A 74 -9.25 -7.06 -11.87
CA MET A 74 -8.30 -6.00 -12.23
C MET A 74 -9.02 -4.73 -12.72
N ASP A 75 -10.11 -4.88 -13.46
CA ASP A 75 -10.91 -3.73 -13.92
C ASP A 75 -11.55 -2.97 -12.76
N MET A 76 -12.02 -3.68 -11.72
CA MET A 76 -12.53 -3.05 -10.51
C MET A 76 -11.42 -2.28 -9.78
N LEU A 77 -10.23 -2.87 -9.63
CA LEU A 77 -9.08 -2.18 -9.04
C LEU A 77 -8.71 -0.92 -9.84
N ASN A 78 -8.63 -1.02 -11.16
CA ASN A 78 -8.33 0.11 -12.04
C ASN A 78 -9.39 1.21 -11.93
N ALA A 79 -10.67 0.85 -11.91
CA ALA A 79 -11.76 1.80 -11.74
C ALA A 79 -11.70 2.50 -10.37
N MET A 80 -11.43 1.76 -9.29
CA MET A 80 -11.25 2.32 -7.95
C MET A 80 -10.06 3.28 -7.89
N ASN A 81 -8.94 2.91 -8.51
CA ASN A 81 -7.75 3.75 -8.60
C ASN A 81 -8.00 5.04 -9.39
N ALA A 82 -8.66 4.94 -10.54
CA ALA A 82 -9.04 6.10 -11.34
C ALA A 82 -10.02 7.02 -10.60
N GLN A 83 -10.95 6.46 -9.83
CA GLN A 83 -11.87 7.23 -9.00
C GLN A 83 -11.13 7.93 -7.85
N HIS A 84 -10.25 7.22 -7.13
CA HIS A 84 -9.41 7.78 -6.07
C HIS A 84 -8.60 8.98 -6.56
N ALA A 85 -8.00 8.87 -7.76
CA ALA A 85 -7.22 9.97 -8.33
C ALA A 85 -8.05 11.22 -8.61
N LYS A 86 -9.33 11.07 -8.96
CA LYS A 86 -10.27 12.18 -9.15
C LYS A 86 -10.69 12.78 -7.80
N ASP A 87 -11.11 11.94 -6.86
CA ASP A 87 -11.63 12.36 -5.56
C ASP A 87 -10.58 13.09 -4.73
N HIS A 88 -9.31 12.70 -4.88
CA HIS A 88 -8.18 13.25 -4.13
C HIS A 88 -7.26 14.14 -4.97
N ALA A 89 -7.74 14.67 -6.11
CA ALA A 89 -6.96 15.54 -6.99
C ALA A 89 -6.38 16.78 -6.29
N ASN A 90 -7.04 17.25 -5.23
CA ASN A 90 -6.65 18.40 -4.42
C ASN A 90 -6.11 18.02 -3.04
N CYS A 91 -5.67 16.77 -2.84
CA CYS A 91 -5.19 16.33 -1.54
C CYS A 91 -3.98 17.15 -1.06
N THR A 92 -3.89 17.34 0.25
CA THR A 92 -2.81 18.10 0.88
C THR A 92 -1.68 17.19 1.35
N LYS A 93 -0.45 17.72 1.40
CA LYS A 93 0.67 16.95 1.98
C LYS A 93 0.42 16.58 3.45
N ALA A 94 -0.14 17.52 4.22
CA ALA A 94 -0.38 17.33 5.65
C ALA A 94 -1.39 16.21 5.93
N GLU A 95 -2.52 16.19 5.21
CA GLU A 95 -3.52 15.12 5.38
C GLU A 95 -2.98 13.76 4.90
N THR A 96 -2.25 13.74 3.79
CA THR A 96 -1.64 12.51 3.25
C THR A 96 -0.65 11.90 4.22
N VAL A 97 0.24 12.70 4.82
CA VAL A 97 1.20 12.21 5.84
C VAL A 97 0.47 11.70 7.08
N ALA A 98 -0.56 12.41 7.55
CA ALA A 98 -1.35 11.98 8.70
C ALA A 98 -2.07 10.65 8.43
N LEU A 99 -2.70 10.52 7.27
CA LEU A 99 -3.37 9.30 6.82
C LEU A 99 -2.37 8.14 6.67
N HIS A 100 -1.22 8.39 6.06
CA HIS A 100 -0.17 7.39 5.85
C HIS A 100 0.30 6.81 7.18
N LYS A 101 0.67 7.67 8.14
CA LYS A 101 1.12 7.25 9.48
C LYS A 101 0.05 6.44 10.21
N LYS A 102 -1.20 6.91 10.19
CA LYS A 102 -2.33 6.22 10.82
C LYS A 102 -2.53 4.82 10.23
N ASN A 103 -2.66 4.72 8.91
CA ASN A 103 -2.97 3.46 8.25
C ASN A 103 -1.79 2.49 8.28
N ALA A 104 -0.56 3.01 8.17
CA ALA A 104 0.65 2.19 8.30
C ALA A 104 0.80 1.60 9.72
N ALA A 105 0.52 2.38 10.77
CA ALA A 105 0.54 1.86 12.13
C ALA A 105 -0.49 0.73 12.33
N ALA A 106 -1.70 0.90 11.79
CA ALA A 106 -2.74 -0.13 11.82
C ALA A 106 -2.34 -1.39 11.03
N ALA A 107 -1.80 -1.23 9.83
CA ALA A 107 -1.32 -2.33 8.99
C ALA A 107 -0.19 -3.10 9.69
N THR A 108 0.77 -2.38 10.28
CA THR A 108 1.87 -2.95 11.06
C THR A 108 1.36 -3.81 12.22
N ALA A 109 0.41 -3.30 13.00
CA ALA A 109 -0.17 -4.04 14.13
C ALA A 109 -0.84 -5.35 13.68
N VAL A 110 -1.51 -5.34 12.52
CA VAL A 110 -2.10 -6.54 11.92
C VAL A 110 -1.01 -7.53 11.51
N VAL A 111 -0.03 -7.10 10.73
CA VAL A 111 1.06 -7.97 10.24
C VAL A 111 1.83 -8.61 11.39
N ARG A 112 2.15 -7.82 12.42
CA ARG A 112 2.83 -8.28 13.63
C ARG A 112 2.01 -9.31 14.42
N GLY A 113 0.69 -9.16 14.43
CA GLY A 113 -0.24 -10.03 15.16
C GLY A 113 -0.40 -11.43 14.56
N LEU A 114 -0.10 -11.60 13.26
CA LEU A 114 -0.28 -12.87 12.56
C LEU A 114 0.64 -13.98 13.11
N SER A 115 0.09 -15.17 13.24
CA SER A 115 0.85 -16.40 13.49
C SER A 115 1.47 -16.94 12.19
N ASP A 116 2.47 -17.81 12.31
CA ASP A 116 3.10 -18.44 11.14
C ASP A 116 2.10 -19.36 10.39
N ILE A 117 1.09 -19.90 11.09
CA ILE A 117 -0.01 -20.67 10.49
C ILE A 117 -0.88 -19.75 9.63
N GLU A 118 -1.28 -18.59 10.14
CA GLU A 118 -2.06 -17.62 9.38
C GLU A 118 -1.26 -17.06 8.20
N MET A 119 0.05 -16.85 8.36
CA MET A 119 0.95 -16.45 7.27
C MET A 119 0.98 -17.46 6.11
N GLY A 120 0.84 -18.75 6.43
CA GLY A 120 0.83 -19.83 5.44
C GLY A 120 -0.51 -20.04 4.73
N LYS A 121 -1.60 -19.42 5.19
CA LYS A 121 -2.91 -19.56 4.53
C LYS A 121 -2.91 -18.87 3.18
N THR A 122 -3.61 -19.45 2.22
CA THR A 122 -3.67 -18.99 0.83
C THR A 122 -5.08 -18.63 0.41
N GLY A 123 -5.21 -17.63 -0.45
CA GLY A 123 -6.48 -17.22 -1.04
C GLY A 123 -6.27 -16.45 -2.33
N THR A 124 -7.28 -16.46 -3.19
CA THR A 124 -7.28 -15.66 -4.41
C THR A 124 -7.58 -14.20 -4.06
N VAL A 125 -6.69 -13.29 -4.46
CA VAL A 125 -6.84 -11.84 -4.21
C VAL A 125 -7.50 -11.13 -5.37
N LEU A 126 -7.13 -11.51 -6.60
CA LEU A 126 -7.70 -10.97 -7.84
C LEU A 126 -8.29 -12.13 -8.66
N ALA A 127 -9.48 -11.93 -9.20
CA ALA A 127 -10.17 -12.88 -10.06
C ALA A 127 -9.29 -13.26 -11.27
N GLY A 128 -9.15 -14.56 -11.52
CA GLY A 128 -8.33 -15.08 -12.63
C GLY A 128 -6.82 -15.13 -12.34
N MET A 129 -6.35 -14.63 -11.19
CA MET A 129 -4.95 -14.75 -10.77
C MET A 129 -4.75 -15.97 -9.84
N PRO A 130 -3.53 -16.55 -9.81
CA PRO A 130 -3.18 -17.58 -8.84
C PRO A 130 -3.38 -17.11 -7.39
N SER A 131 -3.71 -18.04 -6.49
CA SER A 131 -3.81 -17.74 -5.07
C SER A 131 -2.44 -17.33 -4.50
N MET A 132 -2.47 -16.45 -3.49
CA MET A 132 -1.29 -16.01 -2.76
C MET A 132 -1.43 -16.38 -1.29
N SER A 133 -0.33 -16.76 -0.66
CA SER A 133 -0.24 -16.85 0.79
C SER A 133 -0.32 -15.46 1.42
N VAL A 134 -0.72 -15.38 2.69
CA VAL A 134 -0.68 -14.12 3.45
C VAL A 134 0.73 -13.54 3.46
N GLU A 135 1.77 -14.36 3.62
CA GLU A 135 3.17 -13.95 3.52
C GLU A 135 3.51 -13.28 2.16
N GLN A 136 3.03 -13.85 1.06
CA GLN A 136 3.19 -13.27 -0.27
C GLN A 136 2.39 -11.98 -0.46
N ILE A 137 1.22 -11.84 0.17
CA ILE A 137 0.44 -10.59 0.12
C ILE A 137 1.16 -9.49 0.89
N VAL A 138 1.71 -9.80 2.07
CA VAL A 138 2.46 -8.80 2.87
C VAL A 138 3.71 -8.35 2.12
N SER A 139 4.51 -9.29 1.61
CA SER A 139 5.76 -8.95 0.92
C SER A 139 5.53 -8.36 -0.48
N GLY A 140 4.78 -9.06 -1.33
CA GLY A 140 4.60 -8.74 -2.74
C GLY A 140 3.53 -7.70 -3.04
N ILE A 141 2.65 -7.38 -2.09
CA ILE A 141 1.63 -6.34 -2.25
C ILE A 141 1.86 -5.23 -1.24
N LEU A 142 1.74 -5.47 0.08
CA LEU A 142 1.79 -4.38 1.07
C LEU A 142 3.13 -3.64 1.08
N ILE A 143 4.25 -4.37 1.11
CA ILE A 143 5.60 -3.77 1.16
C ILE A 143 5.99 -3.25 -0.23
N ASN A 144 5.87 -4.09 -1.26
CA ASN A 144 6.27 -3.74 -2.63
C ASN A 144 5.47 -2.54 -3.19
N HIS A 145 4.21 -2.37 -2.81
CA HIS A 145 3.40 -1.20 -3.22
C HIS A 145 4.03 0.13 -2.80
N ILE A 146 4.66 0.19 -1.62
CA ILE A 146 5.41 1.39 -1.21
C ILE A 146 6.58 1.61 -2.15
N ASP A 147 7.38 0.58 -2.43
CA ASP A 147 8.59 0.69 -3.24
C ASP A 147 8.28 1.13 -4.68
N GLU A 148 7.25 0.56 -5.29
CA GLU A 148 6.81 0.91 -6.66
C GLU A 148 6.42 2.39 -6.77
N HIS A 149 5.51 2.84 -5.91
CA HIS A 149 5.00 4.21 -5.99
C HIS A 149 6.00 5.25 -5.48
N LEU A 150 6.80 4.92 -4.47
CA LEU A 150 7.88 5.80 -4.03
C LEU A 150 8.95 5.93 -5.12
N GLY A 151 9.24 4.84 -5.85
CA GLY A 151 10.09 4.86 -7.04
C GLY A 151 9.56 5.80 -8.13
N SER A 152 8.26 5.74 -8.43
CA SER A 152 7.62 6.66 -9.40
C SER A 152 7.70 8.12 -8.95
N ILE A 153 7.45 8.39 -7.67
CA ILE A 153 7.59 9.74 -7.09
C ILE A 153 9.03 10.25 -7.25
N ARG A 154 10.02 9.45 -6.86
CA ARG A 154 11.46 9.76 -6.97
C ARG A 154 11.88 10.08 -8.39
N ALA A 155 11.50 9.21 -9.34
CA ALA A 155 11.76 9.42 -10.76
C ALA A 155 11.15 10.74 -11.26
N THR A 156 9.97 11.12 -10.76
CA THR A 156 9.27 12.34 -11.16
C THR A 156 9.91 13.61 -10.58
N ILE A 157 10.41 13.56 -9.35
CA ILE A 157 11.04 14.72 -8.69
C ILE A 157 12.54 14.85 -8.99
N GLY A 158 13.16 13.80 -9.56
CA GLY A 158 14.58 13.75 -9.91
C GLY A 158 15.50 13.57 -8.71
N ARG A 159 15.07 12.82 -7.69
CA ARG A 159 15.81 12.57 -6.44
C ARG A 159 15.57 11.16 -5.93
#